data_AF-A0AAW2YPG7-F1
#
_entry.id   AF-A0AAW2YPG7-F1
#
_cell.length_a   1.000
_cell.length_b   1.000
_cell.length_c   1.000
_cell.angle_alpha   90.00
_cell.angle_beta   90.00
_cell.angle_gamma   90.00
#
_symmetry.space_group_name_H-M   'P 1'
#
loop_
_entity.id
_entity.type
_entity.pdbx_description
1 polymer ?
#
loop_
_entity_poly.entity_id
_entity_poly.type
_entity_poly.pdbx_seq_one_letter_code
_entity_poly.pdbx_strand_id
1 'polypeptide(L)'
;MFRWVSKRSFMKGLLAVIVAVFAVVLFELYIHDAHIDYRVKVAHYFMRAVFFFCGAGGDGKNFNRKCLSFLAYPAPLTGLDSSDGVHTRDIYIPFRMQNETGWNEPVLSRLFVPTNNRSCNDDKIPLLIYSHGGGFAIGSGRAVQHDLLARDLSSKAHMYVLSIDYRLAPEHPFPSAILDIYSVYMWLVDYKNGKKTSDSDFLSKVDFNKILIGGDSAGASLSIATTLAVRDGFKIENTTLPPGSLPFKYQLLFYPALASNDTESRKLTNTYLLTSEDIDFFGRSYIKEEKYLDPDHHHHHLYNFVNKRIGLKGLPSALILTAEYDLLHDDGQIYADELKKAGVDVEYKSYKTIHGFLTFFMLPECSLAKNYTIEVLKNRNLVGNLGCQ
;
A
#
# COMPACT_ATOMS: atom_id res chain seq x y z
N MET A 1 -0.23 26.92 -24.83
CA MET A 1 -1.56 27.55 -24.65
C MET A 1 -2.61 26.42 -24.58
N PHE A 2 -2.70 25.70 -23.46
CA PHE A 2 -3.63 24.58 -23.32
C PHE A 2 -4.95 25.06 -22.71
N ARG A 3 -6.02 24.86 -23.47
CA ARG A 3 -7.40 25.22 -23.15
C ARG A 3 -7.84 24.60 -21.83
N TRP A 4 -8.41 25.44 -20.96
CA TRP A 4 -9.25 25.04 -19.84
C TRP A 4 -10.34 24.09 -20.33
N VAL A 5 -10.24 22.81 -19.96
CA VAL A 5 -11.41 21.93 -20.00
C VAL A 5 -12.37 22.47 -18.94
N SER A 6 -13.48 23.05 -19.37
CA SER A 6 -14.47 23.62 -18.45
C SER A 6 -14.93 22.54 -17.47
N LYS A 7 -15.22 22.92 -16.22
CA LYS A 7 -15.82 22.03 -15.19
C LYS A 7 -17.03 21.25 -15.75
N ARG A 8 -17.75 21.86 -16.70
CA ARG A 8 -18.90 21.30 -17.42
C ARG A 8 -18.52 20.17 -18.40
N SER A 9 -17.38 20.26 -19.07
CA SER A 9 -16.86 19.22 -19.96
C SER A 9 -16.34 18.01 -19.17
N PHE A 10 -15.66 18.24 -18.03
CA PHE A 10 -15.26 17.18 -17.11
C PHE A 10 -16.46 16.43 -16.53
N MET A 11 -17.49 17.15 -16.06
CA MET A 11 -18.71 16.51 -15.54
C MET A 11 -19.51 15.76 -16.61
N LYS A 12 -19.52 16.23 -17.87
CA LYS A 12 -20.14 15.50 -18.99
C LYS A 12 -19.38 14.20 -19.31
N GLY A 13 -18.05 14.22 -19.27
CA GLY A 13 -17.23 13.01 -19.41
C GLY A 13 -17.50 12.02 -18.28
N LEU A 14 -17.52 12.48 -17.03
CA LEU A 14 -17.83 11.64 -15.86
C LEU A 14 -19.24 11.04 -15.93
N LEU A 15 -20.24 11.81 -16.34
CA LEU A 15 -21.61 11.32 -16.50
C LEU A 15 -21.72 10.27 -17.60
N ALA A 16 -21.03 10.46 -18.74
CA ALA A 16 -20.99 9.47 -19.81
C ALA A 16 -20.31 8.16 -19.36
N VAL A 17 -19.24 8.24 -18.56
CA VAL A 17 -18.60 7.08 -17.93
C VAL A 17 -19.56 6.36 -17.01
N ILE A 18 -20.26 7.10 -16.12
CA ILE A 18 -21.24 6.50 -15.20
C ILE A 18 -22.34 5.77 -15.98
N VAL A 19 -22.90 6.38 -17.02
CA VAL A 19 -23.96 5.77 -17.83
C VAL A 19 -23.46 4.54 -18.59
N ALA A 20 -22.26 4.59 -19.17
CA ALA A 20 -21.67 3.46 -19.88
C ALA A 20 -21.35 2.30 -18.94
N VAL A 21 -20.77 2.58 -17.76
CA VAL A 21 -20.51 1.58 -16.72
C VAL A 21 -21.82 0.95 -16.26
N PHE A 22 -22.87 1.76 -16.03
CA PHE A 22 -24.17 1.24 -15.61
C PHE A 22 -24.81 0.35 -16.68
N ALA A 23 -24.71 0.71 -17.95
CA ALA A 23 -25.24 -0.07 -19.07
C ALA A 23 -24.48 -1.40 -19.26
N VAL A 24 -23.14 -1.39 -19.18
CA VAL A 24 -22.32 -2.60 -19.30
C VAL A 24 -22.53 -3.53 -18.10
N VAL A 25 -22.58 -2.97 -16.89
CA VAL A 25 -22.88 -3.75 -15.67
C VAL A 25 -24.26 -4.40 -15.78
N LEU A 26 -25.30 -3.66 -16.18
CA LEU A 26 -26.65 -4.22 -16.32
C LEU A 26 -26.70 -5.34 -17.38
N PHE A 27 -25.94 -5.20 -18.47
CA PHE A 27 -25.86 -6.21 -19.52
C PHE A 27 -25.09 -7.47 -19.07
N GLU A 28 -23.98 -7.32 -18.36
CA GLU A 28 -23.16 -8.42 -17.84
C GLU A 28 -23.80 -9.15 -16.66
N LEU A 29 -24.50 -8.43 -15.78
CA LEU A 29 -25.33 -9.02 -14.73
C LEU A 29 -26.48 -9.84 -15.30
N TYR A 30 -26.91 -9.54 -16.52
CA TYR A 30 -27.99 -10.26 -17.21
C TYR A 30 -27.50 -11.49 -17.98
N ILE A 31 -26.22 -11.55 -18.38
CA ILE A 31 -25.73 -12.55 -19.35
C ILE A 31 -24.67 -13.52 -18.81
N HIS A 32 -23.82 -13.17 -17.83
CA HIS A 32 -22.71 -14.06 -17.45
C HIS A 32 -22.42 -14.20 -15.94
N ASP A 33 -22.05 -15.44 -15.58
CA ASP A 33 -21.45 -15.96 -14.35
C ASP A 33 -22.13 -15.58 -13.02
N ALA A 34 -23.04 -16.47 -12.58
CA ALA A 34 -23.79 -16.36 -11.32
C ALA A 34 -22.93 -16.57 -10.06
N HIS A 35 -21.65 -16.95 -10.20
CA HIS A 35 -20.78 -17.32 -9.08
C HIS A 35 -19.95 -16.16 -8.51
N ILE A 36 -20.01 -14.96 -9.13
CA ILE A 36 -19.22 -13.79 -8.73
C ILE A 36 -20.14 -12.66 -8.28
N ASP A 37 -19.83 -12.09 -7.11
CA ASP A 37 -20.59 -11.01 -6.51
C ASP A 37 -20.74 -9.83 -7.50
N TYR A 38 -21.96 -9.34 -7.69
CA TYR A 38 -22.24 -8.25 -8.63
C TYR A 38 -21.42 -6.98 -8.32
N ARG A 39 -21.07 -6.74 -7.05
CA ARG A 39 -20.26 -5.60 -6.61
C ARG A 39 -18.83 -5.67 -7.14
N VAL A 40 -18.29 -6.88 -7.30
CA VAL A 40 -17.00 -7.11 -7.96
C VAL A 40 -17.06 -6.66 -9.42
N LYS A 41 -18.12 -7.04 -10.15
CA LYS A 41 -18.30 -6.65 -11.55
C LYS A 41 -18.42 -5.13 -11.69
N VAL A 42 -19.21 -4.49 -10.83
CA VAL A 42 -19.33 -3.01 -10.79
C VAL A 42 -17.96 -2.35 -10.59
N ALA A 43 -17.21 -2.78 -9.58
CA ALA A 43 -15.88 -2.25 -9.30
C ALA A 43 -14.92 -2.43 -10.47
N HIS A 44 -14.93 -3.61 -11.10
CA HIS A 44 -14.13 -3.92 -12.28
C HIS A 44 -14.42 -2.98 -13.44
N TYR A 45 -15.67 -2.91 -13.91
CA TYR A 45 -16.00 -2.10 -15.09
C TYR A 45 -15.78 -0.60 -14.84
N PHE A 46 -16.09 -0.12 -13.62
CA PHE A 46 -15.80 1.27 -13.25
C PHE A 46 -14.31 1.58 -13.40
N MET A 47 -13.44 0.76 -12.79
CA MET A 47 -12.00 1.02 -12.83
C MET A 47 -11.38 0.78 -14.20
N ARG A 48 -11.87 -0.20 -14.98
CA ARG A 48 -11.44 -0.37 -16.38
C ARG A 48 -11.79 0.83 -17.23
N ALA A 49 -12.98 1.40 -17.06
CA ALA A 49 -13.34 2.65 -17.74
C ALA A 49 -12.41 3.80 -17.34
N VAL A 50 -12.14 3.97 -16.04
CA VAL A 50 -11.20 4.99 -15.54
C VAL A 50 -9.80 4.81 -16.16
N PHE A 51 -9.27 3.60 -16.15
CA PHE A 51 -7.95 3.27 -16.71
C PHE A 51 -7.89 3.57 -18.20
N PHE A 52 -8.90 3.14 -18.96
CA PHE A 52 -9.02 3.44 -20.38
C PHE A 52 -9.03 4.95 -20.66
N PHE A 53 -9.91 5.72 -20.01
CA PHE A 53 -10.04 7.16 -20.27
C PHE A 53 -8.85 7.99 -19.77
N CYS A 54 -8.19 7.55 -18.70
CA CYS A 54 -7.05 8.25 -18.13
C CYS A 54 -5.69 7.76 -18.67
N GLY A 55 -5.68 6.76 -19.55
CA GLY A 55 -4.45 6.18 -20.10
C GLY A 55 -3.57 5.49 -19.06
N ALA A 56 -4.16 4.95 -17.99
CA ALA A 56 -3.46 4.06 -17.06
C ALA A 56 -3.62 2.62 -17.56
N GLY A 57 -2.50 1.94 -17.83
CA GLY A 57 -2.48 0.64 -18.51
C GLY A 57 -2.16 0.77 -20.01
N GLY A 58 -1.77 -0.34 -20.65
CA GLY A 58 -1.46 -0.40 -22.09
C GLY A 58 -0.09 0.19 -22.49
N ASP A 59 -0.03 0.93 -23.60
CA ASP A 59 1.24 1.45 -24.16
C ASP A 59 1.82 2.66 -23.40
N GLY A 60 1.05 3.23 -22.46
CA GLY A 60 1.46 4.27 -21.53
C GLY A 60 1.69 5.66 -22.13
N LYS A 61 1.49 5.86 -23.44
CA LYS A 61 1.82 7.13 -24.12
C LYS A 61 0.93 8.31 -23.70
N ASN A 62 -0.21 8.04 -23.07
CA ASN A 62 -1.23 9.04 -22.71
C ASN A 62 -1.58 9.05 -21.21
N PHE A 63 -0.67 8.62 -20.32
CA PHE A 63 -0.94 8.60 -18.87
C PHE A 63 -1.28 10.01 -18.33
N ASN A 64 -2.52 10.18 -17.87
CA ASN A 64 -3.03 11.46 -17.39
C ASN A 64 -3.31 11.43 -15.89
N ARG A 65 -2.29 11.78 -15.10
CA ARG A 65 -2.40 11.89 -13.63
C ARG A 65 -3.54 12.80 -13.17
N LYS A 66 -3.82 13.90 -13.88
CA LYS A 66 -4.91 14.82 -13.52
C LYS A 66 -6.27 14.14 -13.63
N CYS A 67 -6.46 13.26 -14.61
CA CYS A 67 -7.67 12.46 -14.77
C CYS A 67 -7.87 11.49 -13.59
N LEU A 68 -6.78 10.97 -13.03
CA LEU A 68 -6.78 10.02 -11.90
C LEU A 68 -6.80 10.71 -10.53
N SER A 69 -6.77 12.04 -10.49
CA SER A 69 -6.64 12.81 -9.23
C SER A 69 -7.77 12.56 -8.23
N PHE A 70 -8.95 12.12 -8.67
CA PHE A 70 -10.04 11.76 -7.78
C PHE A 70 -9.72 10.50 -6.94
N LEU A 71 -8.89 9.58 -7.44
CA LEU A 71 -8.39 8.42 -6.68
C LEU A 71 -7.35 8.82 -5.63
N ALA A 72 -6.81 10.04 -5.73
CA ALA A 72 -5.91 10.66 -4.78
C ALA A 72 -6.62 11.75 -3.96
N TYR A 73 -7.95 11.89 -4.08
CA TYR A 73 -8.68 12.94 -3.38
C TYR A 73 -8.55 12.70 -1.87
N PRO A 74 -7.92 13.64 -1.12
CA PRO A 74 -7.62 13.40 0.27
C PRO A 74 -8.92 13.43 1.08
N ALA A 75 -9.07 12.50 2.02
CA ALA A 75 -10.09 12.65 3.05
C ALA A 75 -9.83 13.97 3.81
N PRO A 76 -10.88 14.72 4.16
CA PRO A 76 -10.71 15.93 4.95
C PRO A 76 -10.00 15.61 6.26
N LEU A 77 -9.18 16.55 6.74
CA LEU A 77 -8.71 16.48 8.11
C LEU A 77 -9.94 16.63 9.01
N THR A 78 -10.36 15.53 9.60
CA THR A 78 -11.26 15.59 10.74
C THR A 78 -10.36 15.76 11.96
N GLY A 79 -10.76 16.59 12.92
CA GLY A 79 -10.15 16.54 14.26
C GLY A 79 -10.37 15.17 14.90
N LEU A 80 -10.77 15.14 16.17
CA LEU A 80 -11.34 13.90 16.70
C LEU A 80 -12.63 13.60 15.92
N ASP A 81 -12.70 12.47 15.23
CA ASP A 81 -13.97 11.94 14.73
C ASP A 81 -14.56 11.02 15.81
N SER A 82 -15.64 11.46 16.44
CA SER A 82 -16.28 10.71 17.53
C SER A 82 -16.99 9.45 17.05
N SER A 83 -17.21 9.29 15.74
CA SER A 83 -17.88 8.12 15.18
C SER A 83 -16.98 6.89 15.08
N ASP A 84 -15.66 7.08 14.94
CA ASP A 84 -14.67 6.00 14.86
C ASP A 84 -13.63 6.02 16.00
N GLY A 85 -13.54 7.12 16.77
CA GLY A 85 -12.57 7.27 17.85
C GLY A 85 -11.14 7.43 17.34
N VAL A 86 -10.96 8.04 16.17
CA VAL A 86 -9.66 8.31 15.55
C VAL A 86 -9.48 9.81 15.33
N HIS A 87 -8.34 10.31 15.79
CA HIS A 87 -7.86 11.64 15.47
C HIS A 87 -6.85 11.59 14.32
N THR A 88 -7.01 12.43 13.30
CA THR A 88 -6.11 12.48 12.15
C THR A 88 -5.37 13.80 12.05
N ARG A 89 -4.09 13.74 11.70
CA ARG A 89 -3.30 14.93 11.33
C ARG A 89 -2.25 14.60 10.29
N ASP A 90 -1.99 15.55 9.39
CA ASP A 90 -0.89 15.43 8.44
C ASP A 90 0.42 15.86 9.12
N ILE A 91 1.50 15.10 8.89
CA ILE A 91 2.84 15.36 9.39
C ILE A 91 3.84 15.42 8.24
N TYR A 92 4.85 16.27 8.39
CA TYR A 92 5.89 16.52 7.39
C TYR A 92 7.22 16.00 7.92
N ILE A 93 7.62 14.82 7.47
CA ILE A 93 8.79 14.13 8.01
C ILE A 93 10.02 14.57 7.21
N PRO A 94 11.09 15.07 7.86
CA PRO A 94 12.29 15.48 7.14
C PRO A 94 12.87 14.33 6.31
N PHE A 95 13.04 14.55 5.01
CA PHE A 95 13.68 13.59 4.13
C PHE A 95 15.16 13.40 4.54
N ARG A 96 15.64 12.16 4.57
CA ARG A 96 16.95 11.82 5.15
C ARG A 96 18.04 11.49 4.14
N MET A 97 17.73 11.50 2.85
CA MET A 97 18.67 11.21 1.76
C MET A 97 18.96 12.45 0.90
N GLN A 98 18.95 13.64 1.52
CA GLN A 98 19.08 14.93 0.83
C GLN A 98 20.45 15.07 0.17
N ASN A 99 21.52 14.66 0.86
CA ASN A 99 22.90 14.78 0.38
C ASN A 99 23.18 13.86 -0.81
N GLU A 100 22.45 12.75 -0.89
CA GLU A 100 22.63 11.69 -1.88
C GLU A 100 21.79 11.92 -3.13
N THR A 101 20.64 12.59 -3.01
CA THR A 101 19.66 12.73 -4.10
C THR A 101 19.39 14.18 -4.53
N GLY A 102 19.78 15.17 -3.72
CA GLY A 102 19.39 16.57 -3.91
C GLY A 102 17.91 16.87 -3.65
N TRP A 103 17.11 15.88 -3.23
CA TRP A 103 15.70 16.07 -2.89
C TRP A 103 15.56 16.64 -1.49
N ASN A 104 14.90 17.79 -1.34
CA ASN A 104 14.84 18.51 -0.06
C ASN A 104 13.43 18.57 0.55
N GLU A 105 12.39 18.18 -0.19
CA GLU A 105 11.02 18.22 0.31
C GLU A 105 10.78 17.13 1.35
N PRO A 106 10.04 17.42 2.45
CA PRO A 106 9.69 16.43 3.45
C PRO A 106 8.77 15.35 2.87
N VAL A 107 8.79 14.18 3.50
CA VAL A 107 7.83 13.12 3.24
C VAL A 107 6.52 13.47 3.95
N LEU A 108 5.49 13.80 3.17
CA LEU A 108 4.14 14.00 3.71
C LEU A 108 3.58 12.65 4.15
N SER A 109 2.93 12.63 5.31
CA SER A 109 2.25 11.44 5.81
C SER A 109 1.03 11.83 6.63
N ARG A 110 0.04 10.94 6.75
CA ARG A 110 -1.09 11.12 7.66
C ARG A 110 -0.98 10.18 8.84
N LEU A 111 -1.02 10.76 10.02
CA LEU A 111 -1.03 10.06 11.28
C LEU A 111 -2.48 9.87 11.76
N PHE A 112 -2.81 8.62 12.08
CA PHE A 112 -4.06 8.20 12.69
C PHE A 112 -3.79 7.80 14.14
N VAL A 113 -4.48 8.48 15.06
CA VAL A 113 -4.29 8.34 16.52
C VAL A 113 -5.57 7.77 17.12
N PRO A 114 -5.53 6.55 17.71
CA PRO A 114 -6.69 6.00 18.39
C PRO A 114 -6.92 6.76 19.70
N THR A 115 -8.15 7.19 19.95
CA THR A 115 -8.50 7.96 21.16
C THR A 115 -9.33 7.16 22.17
N ASN A 116 -9.72 5.93 21.83
CA ASN A 116 -10.43 5.05 22.74
C ASN A 116 -9.49 4.66 23.89
N ASN A 117 -9.73 5.24 25.07
CA ASN A 117 -8.92 5.02 26.27
C ASN A 117 -8.90 3.54 26.64
N ARG A 118 -7.70 2.96 26.72
CA ARG A 118 -7.50 1.79 27.56
C ARG A 118 -7.41 2.25 29.00
N SER A 119 -8.19 1.62 29.87
CA SER A 119 -8.13 1.78 31.33
C SER A 119 -6.87 1.16 31.95
N CYS A 120 -6.03 0.50 31.14
CA CYS A 120 -4.81 -0.17 31.56
C CYS A 120 -3.58 0.65 31.12
N ASN A 121 -2.65 0.89 32.06
CA ASN A 121 -1.45 1.74 32.04
C ASN A 121 -0.41 1.47 30.91
N ASP A 122 -0.81 1.13 29.69
CA ASP A 122 0.11 1.09 28.56
C ASP A 122 0.35 2.51 28.03
N ASP A 123 1.37 3.18 28.56
CA ASP A 123 1.83 4.50 28.09
C ASP A 123 2.37 4.46 26.63
N LYS A 124 2.53 3.27 26.04
CA LYS A 124 3.14 3.02 24.74
C LYS A 124 2.21 2.26 23.80
N ILE A 125 2.05 2.78 22.59
CA ILE A 125 1.12 2.30 21.56
C ILE A 125 1.92 1.82 20.33
N PRO A 126 1.62 0.64 19.76
CA PRO A 126 2.27 0.17 18.53
C PRO A 126 2.12 1.15 17.36
N LEU A 127 3.05 1.10 16.41
CA LEU A 127 3.03 1.95 15.22
C LEU A 127 3.10 1.10 13.95
N LEU A 128 2.14 1.28 13.05
CA LEU A 128 2.18 0.76 11.69
C LEU A 128 2.63 1.86 10.71
N ILE A 129 3.75 1.65 10.03
CA ILE A 129 4.13 2.43 8.83
C ILE A 129 3.40 1.81 7.64
N TYR A 130 2.47 2.56 7.02
CA TYR A 130 1.59 2.04 5.98
C TYR A 130 1.85 2.71 4.62
N SER A 131 2.08 1.91 3.59
CA SER A 131 2.25 2.37 2.21
C SER A 131 1.05 1.96 1.36
N HIS A 132 0.41 2.92 0.70
CA HIS A 132 -0.79 2.68 -0.09
C HIS A 132 -0.53 1.93 -1.41
N GLY A 133 -1.55 1.29 -1.98
CA GLY A 133 -1.52 0.69 -3.32
C GLY A 133 -1.70 1.69 -4.46
N GLY A 134 -1.79 1.19 -5.70
CA GLY A 134 -1.99 2.03 -6.90
C GLY A 134 -0.86 1.98 -7.91
N GLY A 135 -0.17 0.83 -8.01
CA GLY A 135 0.82 0.59 -9.06
C GLY A 135 1.99 1.57 -9.05
N PHE A 136 2.40 2.05 -7.87
CA PHE A 136 3.45 3.07 -7.66
C PHE A 136 3.16 4.44 -8.31
N ALA A 137 2.03 4.58 -9.01
CA ALA A 137 1.77 5.69 -9.90
C ALA A 137 0.46 6.41 -9.60
N ILE A 138 -0.44 5.84 -8.80
CA ILE A 138 -1.79 6.36 -8.54
C ILE A 138 -2.07 6.33 -7.04
N GLY A 139 -2.91 7.25 -6.58
CA GLY A 139 -3.41 7.28 -5.22
C GLY A 139 -2.68 8.29 -4.36
N SER A 140 -2.90 8.16 -3.05
CA SER A 140 -2.28 8.96 -2.01
C SER A 140 -2.47 8.23 -0.68
N GLY A 141 -1.53 8.40 0.25
CA GLY A 141 -1.66 7.93 1.63
C GLY A 141 -2.82 8.60 2.39
N ARG A 142 -3.36 9.70 1.83
CA ARG A 142 -4.48 10.47 2.38
C ARG A 142 -5.79 10.24 1.64
N ALA A 143 -5.77 9.45 0.57
CA ALA A 143 -6.96 9.20 -0.25
C ALA A 143 -8.06 8.55 0.59
N VAL A 144 -9.33 8.91 0.35
CA VAL A 144 -10.49 8.48 1.16
C VAL A 144 -10.50 6.97 1.44
N GLN A 145 -10.23 6.16 0.43
CA GLN A 145 -10.26 4.70 0.56
C GLN A 145 -9.14 4.14 1.47
N HIS A 146 -7.96 4.75 1.47
CA HIS A 146 -6.85 4.34 2.35
C HIS A 146 -7.02 4.96 3.75
N ASP A 147 -7.59 6.16 3.84
CA ASP A 147 -7.91 6.83 5.10
C ASP A 147 -8.89 6.00 5.94
N LEU A 148 -9.97 5.50 5.31
CA LEU A 148 -10.94 4.62 5.97
C LEU A 148 -10.32 3.29 6.41
N LEU A 149 -9.41 2.71 5.62
CA LEU A 149 -8.68 1.48 6.02
C LEU A 149 -7.75 1.77 7.22
N ALA A 150 -7.02 2.88 7.20
CA ALA A 150 -6.13 3.28 8.28
C ALA A 150 -6.89 3.60 9.58
N ARG A 151 -8.09 4.20 9.49
CA ARG A 151 -9.00 4.41 10.64
C ARG A 151 -9.47 3.09 11.24
N ASP A 152 -9.90 2.14 10.41
CA ASP A 152 -10.30 0.80 10.87
C ASP A 152 -9.16 0.11 11.61
N LEU A 153 -7.96 0.13 11.03
CA LEU A 153 -6.76 -0.46 11.64
C LEU A 153 -6.38 0.27 12.94
N SER A 154 -6.39 1.60 12.94
CA SER A 154 -6.00 2.40 14.10
C SER A 154 -6.95 2.19 15.28
N SER A 155 -8.25 2.33 15.06
CA SER A 155 -9.28 2.19 16.10
C SER A 155 -9.42 0.77 16.63
N LYS A 156 -9.54 -0.23 15.75
CA LYS A 156 -9.84 -1.62 16.14
C LYS A 156 -8.62 -2.38 16.65
N ALA A 157 -7.42 -2.03 16.18
CA ALA A 157 -6.18 -2.57 16.71
C ALA A 157 -5.65 -1.75 17.89
N HIS A 158 -6.14 -0.51 18.09
CA HIS A 158 -5.56 0.46 19.02
C HIS A 158 -4.05 0.62 18.77
N MET A 159 -3.73 1.05 17.56
CA MET A 159 -2.37 1.36 17.14
C MET A 159 -2.32 2.68 16.39
N TYR A 160 -1.16 3.32 16.39
CA TYR A 160 -0.89 4.39 15.47
C TYR A 160 -0.77 3.83 14.05
N VAL A 161 -1.35 4.50 13.07
CA VAL A 161 -1.09 4.25 11.66
C VAL A 161 -0.48 5.50 11.06
N LEU A 162 0.68 5.37 10.44
CA LEU A 162 1.36 6.43 9.72
C LEU A 162 1.33 6.10 8.24
N SER A 163 0.35 6.66 7.54
CA SER A 163 0.09 6.44 6.11
C SER A 163 0.96 7.36 5.26
N ILE A 164 1.86 6.79 4.47
CA ILE A 164 2.91 7.51 3.76
C ILE A 164 2.40 8.00 2.41
N ASP A 165 2.55 9.30 2.12
CA ASP A 165 2.24 9.91 0.83
C ASP A 165 3.52 9.91 -0.03
N TYR A 166 3.98 8.72 -0.40
CA TYR A 166 5.26 8.53 -1.10
C TYR A 166 5.21 9.07 -2.53
N ARG A 167 6.36 9.46 -3.07
CA ARG A 167 6.46 10.01 -4.43
C ARG A 167 6.11 8.98 -5.50
N LEU A 168 5.30 9.40 -6.47
CA LEU A 168 4.72 8.54 -7.49
C LEU A 168 5.50 8.58 -8.81
N ALA A 169 5.57 7.42 -9.45
CA ALA A 169 5.99 7.26 -10.84
C ALA A 169 4.90 7.73 -11.82
N PRO A 170 5.24 8.14 -13.05
CA PRO A 170 6.58 8.14 -13.65
C PRO A 170 7.43 9.37 -13.33
N GLU A 171 6.89 10.38 -12.63
CA GLU A 171 7.59 11.62 -12.29
C GLU A 171 8.74 11.39 -11.30
N HIS A 172 8.53 10.48 -10.36
CA HIS A 172 9.52 10.03 -9.39
C HIS A 172 9.65 8.50 -9.45
N PRO A 173 10.36 7.97 -10.44
CA PRO A 173 10.56 6.53 -10.57
C PRO A 173 11.40 5.98 -9.41
N PHE A 174 11.59 4.67 -9.39
CA PHE A 174 12.55 4.01 -8.52
C PHE A 174 13.90 4.75 -8.51
N PRO A 175 14.52 5.01 -7.33
CA PRO A 175 14.15 4.51 -6.00
C PRO A 175 13.26 5.42 -5.15
N SER A 176 12.70 6.50 -5.71
CA SER A 176 12.11 7.62 -4.94
C SER A 176 11.17 7.20 -3.80
N ALA A 177 10.19 6.34 -4.09
CA ALA A 177 9.21 5.89 -3.10
C ALA A 177 9.84 5.11 -1.92
N ILE A 178 10.87 4.30 -2.18
CA ILE A 178 11.57 3.55 -1.12
C ILE A 178 12.37 4.50 -0.25
N LEU A 179 13.02 5.51 -0.87
CA LEU A 179 13.75 6.53 -0.12
C LEU A 179 12.83 7.35 0.79
N ASP A 180 11.58 7.56 0.40
CA ASP A 180 10.60 8.25 1.23
C ASP A 180 10.23 7.42 2.47
N ILE A 181 9.87 6.15 2.28
CA ILE A 181 9.52 5.24 3.38
C ILE A 181 10.74 4.99 4.29
N TYR A 182 11.92 4.83 3.70
CA TYR A 182 13.17 4.69 4.45
C TYR A 182 13.53 5.98 5.23
N SER A 183 13.22 7.17 4.70
CA SER A 183 13.39 8.42 5.44
C SER A 183 12.48 8.50 6.67
N VAL A 184 11.25 7.98 6.58
CA VAL A 184 10.35 7.84 7.73
C VAL A 184 10.92 6.88 8.77
N TYR A 185 11.45 5.74 8.33
CA TYR A 185 12.15 4.82 9.21
C TYR A 185 13.33 5.50 9.94
N MET A 186 14.20 6.22 9.21
CA MET A 186 15.34 6.92 9.80
C MET A 186 14.93 8.04 10.74
N TRP A 187 13.79 8.69 10.50
CA TRP A 187 13.22 9.67 11.43
C TRP A 187 12.82 9.03 12.78
N LEU A 188 12.30 7.81 12.78
CA LEU A 188 12.05 7.05 14.01
C LEU A 188 13.35 6.65 14.73
N VAL A 189 14.37 6.21 13.96
CA VAL A 189 15.71 5.89 14.50
C VAL A 189 16.35 7.12 15.15
N ASP A 190 16.33 8.26 14.48
CA ASP A 190 16.82 9.55 14.99
C ASP A 190 16.20 9.88 16.35
N TYR A 191 14.87 9.75 16.46
CA TYR A 191 14.16 10.00 17.71
C TYR A 191 14.57 9.03 18.81
N LYS A 192 14.67 7.73 18.49
CA LYS A 192 15.13 6.72 19.45
C LYS A 192 16.55 7.00 19.97
N ASN A 193 17.39 7.63 19.14
CA ASN A 193 18.74 8.07 19.47
C ASN A 193 18.78 9.45 20.17
N GLY A 194 17.64 10.02 20.54
CA GLY A 194 17.54 11.24 21.36
C GLY A 194 17.34 12.54 20.58
N LYS A 195 17.19 12.49 19.25
CA LYS A 195 16.94 13.69 18.44
C LYS A 195 15.48 14.12 18.58
N LYS A 196 15.26 15.34 19.07
CA LYS A 196 13.90 15.92 19.15
C LYS A 196 13.40 16.38 17.78
N THR A 197 12.08 16.32 17.61
CA THR A 197 11.35 16.77 16.42
C THR A 197 10.03 17.43 16.85
N SER A 198 9.34 18.13 15.94
CA SER A 198 8.02 18.74 16.16
C SER A 198 6.97 17.75 16.67
N ASP A 199 7.15 16.47 16.37
CA ASP A 199 6.22 15.39 16.71
C ASP A 199 6.68 14.54 17.89
N SER A 200 7.58 15.08 18.73
CA SER A 200 8.12 14.36 19.89
C SER A 200 7.04 13.90 20.87
N ASP A 201 5.93 14.63 20.99
CA ASP A 201 4.80 14.26 21.87
C ASP A 201 4.14 12.96 21.40
N PHE A 202 3.90 12.83 20.09
CA PHE A 202 3.43 11.58 19.49
C PHE A 202 4.45 10.46 19.63
N LEU A 203 5.71 10.71 19.24
CA LEU A 203 6.76 9.70 19.26
C LEU A 203 7.06 9.21 20.68
N SER A 204 6.87 10.06 21.69
CA SER A 204 7.02 9.68 23.10
C SER A 204 5.99 8.64 23.56
N LYS A 205 4.92 8.43 22.81
CA LYS A 205 3.89 7.42 23.10
C LYS A 205 4.00 6.18 22.19
N VAL A 206 4.96 6.14 21.27
CA VAL A 206 5.16 4.97 20.40
C VAL A 206 5.89 3.86 21.15
N ASP A 207 5.38 2.63 21.04
CA ASP A 207 6.11 1.42 21.43
C ASP A 207 7.11 1.04 20.33
N PHE A 208 8.37 1.43 20.53
CA PHE A 208 9.45 1.15 19.58
C PHE A 208 9.82 -0.35 19.48
N ASN A 209 9.30 -1.22 20.38
CA ASN A 209 9.45 -2.67 20.24
C ASN A 209 8.35 -3.29 19.36
N LYS A 210 7.32 -2.50 19.00
CA LYS A 210 6.17 -2.90 18.19
C LYS A 210 5.97 -1.92 17.02
N ILE A 211 7.05 -1.69 16.27
CA ILE A 211 6.97 -1.03 14.96
C ILE A 211 6.67 -2.07 13.90
N LEU A 212 5.54 -1.91 13.24
CA LEU A 212 5.09 -2.74 12.13
C LEU A 212 5.26 -1.96 10.83
N ILE A 213 5.42 -2.68 9.73
CA ILE A 213 5.42 -2.12 8.39
C ILE A 213 4.39 -2.86 7.54
N GLY A 214 3.74 -2.16 6.63
CA GLY A 214 2.75 -2.79 5.78
C GLY A 214 2.26 -1.90 4.66
N GLY A 215 1.43 -2.50 3.83
CA GLY A 215 0.87 -1.83 2.68
C GLY A 215 0.03 -2.77 1.84
N ASP A 216 -0.58 -2.21 0.82
CA ASP A 216 -1.38 -2.95 -0.14
C ASP A 216 -0.83 -2.81 -1.56
N SER A 217 -0.95 -3.86 -2.38
CA SER A 217 -0.50 -3.84 -3.78
C SER A 217 0.97 -3.38 -3.90
N ALA A 218 1.23 -2.33 -4.68
CA ALA A 218 2.53 -1.66 -4.79
C ALA A 218 3.13 -1.25 -3.43
N GLY A 219 2.30 -0.77 -2.49
CA GLY A 219 2.74 -0.38 -1.15
C GLY A 219 3.22 -1.56 -0.31
N ALA A 220 2.66 -2.75 -0.51
CA ALA A 220 3.18 -3.97 0.11
C ALA A 220 4.57 -4.32 -0.44
N SER A 221 4.79 -4.16 -1.75
CA SER A 221 6.10 -4.35 -2.38
C SER A 221 7.14 -3.37 -1.84
N LEU A 222 6.76 -2.10 -1.67
CA LEU A 222 7.62 -1.09 -1.03
C LEU A 222 7.94 -1.46 0.42
N SER A 223 6.96 -1.97 1.16
CA SER A 223 7.14 -2.41 2.55
C SER A 223 8.14 -3.56 2.67
N ILE A 224 8.06 -4.54 1.76
CA ILE A 224 9.03 -5.65 1.69
C ILE A 224 10.43 -5.12 1.36
N ALA A 225 10.54 -4.24 0.36
CA ALA A 225 11.83 -3.65 -0.02
C ALA A 225 12.47 -2.83 1.10
N THR A 226 11.68 -2.02 1.80
CA THR A 226 12.16 -1.27 2.98
C THR A 226 12.56 -2.20 4.11
N THR A 227 11.82 -3.28 4.37
CA THR A 227 12.16 -4.26 5.40
C THR A 227 13.54 -4.88 5.14
N LEU A 228 13.83 -5.23 3.89
CA LEU A 228 15.11 -5.77 3.48
C LEU A 228 16.24 -4.74 3.55
N ALA A 229 15.98 -3.51 3.11
CA ALA A 229 16.95 -2.41 3.26
C ALA A 229 17.27 -2.10 4.72
N VAL A 230 16.28 -2.17 5.62
CA VAL A 230 16.50 -2.01 7.07
C VAL A 230 17.33 -3.16 7.65
N ARG A 231 17.15 -4.39 7.18
CA ARG A 231 17.92 -5.54 7.70
C ARG A 231 19.39 -5.49 7.30
N ASP A 232 19.68 -5.29 6.01
CA ASP A 232 21.03 -5.51 5.48
C ASP A 232 21.73 -4.23 4.99
N GLY A 233 21.01 -3.11 5.01
CA GLY A 233 21.40 -1.95 4.25
C GLY A 233 21.24 -2.20 2.75
N PHE A 234 21.39 -1.13 1.98
CA PHE A 234 21.19 -1.19 0.56
C PHE A 234 21.87 -0.03 -0.17
N LYS A 235 22.53 -0.30 -1.30
CA LYS A 235 23.19 0.75 -2.10
C LYS A 235 22.47 0.92 -3.43
N ILE A 236 21.97 2.13 -3.67
CA ILE A 236 21.31 2.54 -4.91
C ILE A 236 22.11 3.69 -5.50
N GLU A 237 22.86 3.42 -6.56
CA GLU A 237 23.76 4.41 -7.17
C GLU A 237 24.69 5.04 -6.12
N ASN A 238 24.57 6.36 -5.93
CA ASN A 238 25.31 7.16 -4.97
C ASN A 238 24.62 7.25 -3.59
N THR A 239 23.44 6.66 -3.44
CA THR A 239 22.68 6.62 -2.19
C THR A 239 22.97 5.32 -1.45
N THR A 240 23.38 5.43 -0.19
CA THR A 240 23.55 4.27 0.70
C THR A 240 22.51 4.32 1.81
N LEU A 241 21.65 3.32 1.86
CA LEU A 241 20.76 3.04 2.98
C LEU A 241 21.54 2.17 3.97
N PRO A 242 21.98 2.67 5.13
CA PRO A 242 22.67 1.82 6.10
C PRO A 242 21.72 0.77 6.66
N PRO A 243 22.19 -0.37 7.20
CA PRO A 243 21.34 -1.21 8.02
C PRO A 243 20.76 -0.41 9.20
N GLY A 244 19.54 -0.72 9.57
CA GLY A 244 18.80 -0.05 10.61
C GLY A 244 18.99 -0.66 12.00
N SER A 245 18.89 0.16 13.06
CA SER A 245 18.95 -0.29 14.46
C SER A 245 17.58 -0.60 15.10
N LEU A 246 16.48 -0.33 14.40
CA LEU A 246 15.11 -0.58 14.82
C LEU A 246 14.48 -1.62 13.89
N PRO A 247 14.57 -2.92 14.19
CA PRO A 247 13.94 -3.93 13.35
C PRO A 247 12.41 -3.80 13.40
N PHE A 248 11.76 -3.97 12.25
CA PHE A 248 10.31 -4.15 12.23
C PHE A 248 9.93 -5.44 12.95
N LYS A 249 8.81 -5.43 13.67
CA LYS A 249 8.31 -6.58 14.42
C LYS A 249 7.41 -7.48 13.60
N TYR A 250 6.67 -6.90 12.64
CA TYR A 250 5.71 -7.64 11.83
C TYR A 250 5.44 -6.94 10.49
N GLN A 251 5.14 -7.71 9.45
CA GLN A 251 4.74 -7.24 8.12
C GLN A 251 3.23 -7.45 7.91
N LEU A 252 2.50 -6.41 7.51
CA LEU A 252 1.09 -6.51 7.07
C LEU A 252 1.01 -6.28 5.56
N LEU A 253 0.87 -7.36 4.80
CA LEU A 253 1.02 -7.35 3.35
C LEU A 253 -0.30 -7.76 2.69
N PHE A 254 -0.92 -6.82 2.00
CA PHE A 254 -2.19 -7.06 1.33
C PHE A 254 -1.98 -7.12 -0.18
N TYR A 255 -2.28 -8.29 -0.78
CA TYR A 255 -2.19 -8.62 -2.21
C TYR A 255 -0.92 -8.02 -2.86
N PRO A 256 0.28 -8.40 -2.39
CA PRO A 256 1.51 -7.72 -2.75
C PRO A 256 1.85 -7.86 -4.24
N ALA A 257 2.29 -6.75 -4.86
CA ALA A 257 2.63 -6.71 -6.28
C ALA A 257 4.10 -7.04 -6.51
N LEU A 258 4.46 -8.33 -6.49
CA LEU A 258 5.86 -8.79 -6.55
C LEU A 258 6.31 -9.25 -7.95
N ALA A 259 5.36 -9.56 -8.81
CA ALA A 259 5.53 -10.01 -10.18
C ALA A 259 6.51 -11.16 -10.38
N SER A 260 6.07 -12.30 -9.90
CA SER A 260 6.52 -13.61 -10.33
C SER A 260 6.05 -13.81 -11.78
N ASN A 261 6.99 -14.08 -12.69
CA ASN A 261 6.76 -13.81 -14.12
C ASN A 261 6.02 -14.89 -14.91
N ASP A 262 5.78 -16.07 -14.33
CA ASP A 262 5.17 -17.19 -15.06
C ASP A 262 4.24 -18.03 -14.17
N THR A 263 3.47 -17.38 -13.30
CA THR A 263 2.56 -18.09 -12.41
C THR A 263 1.24 -18.46 -13.09
N GLU A 264 0.48 -19.38 -12.51
CA GLU A 264 -0.82 -19.76 -13.04
C GLU A 264 -1.81 -18.60 -12.92
N SER A 265 -1.73 -17.79 -11.85
CA SER A 265 -2.53 -16.58 -11.72
C SER A 265 -2.28 -15.59 -12.85
N ARG A 266 -1.06 -15.50 -13.40
CA ARG A 266 -0.72 -14.62 -14.53
C ARG A 266 -1.27 -15.07 -15.87
N LYS A 267 -1.61 -16.36 -16.00
CA LYS A 267 -2.18 -16.95 -17.22
C LYS A 267 -3.71 -16.91 -17.23
N LEU A 268 -4.33 -16.48 -16.14
CA LEU A 268 -5.78 -16.35 -16.05
C LEU A 268 -6.29 -15.32 -17.08
N THR A 269 -7.25 -15.74 -17.91
CA THR A 269 -7.90 -14.87 -18.90
C THR A 269 -9.16 -14.19 -18.35
N ASN A 270 -9.71 -14.71 -17.26
CA ASN A 270 -10.94 -14.23 -16.61
C ASN A 270 -10.61 -13.50 -15.28
N THR A 271 -9.64 -12.58 -15.32
CA THR A 271 -9.33 -11.76 -14.13
C THR A 271 -10.15 -10.51 -14.08
N TYR A 272 -10.40 -10.07 -12.85
CA TYR A 272 -11.13 -8.85 -12.59
C TYR A 272 -10.17 -7.76 -12.11
N LEU A 273 -10.55 -6.54 -12.39
CA LEU A 273 -9.83 -5.29 -12.18
C LEU A 273 -8.53 -5.10 -12.99
N LEU A 274 -7.53 -5.97 -12.80
CA LEU A 274 -6.19 -5.85 -13.39
C LEU A 274 -6.02 -6.76 -14.62
N THR A 275 -5.31 -6.26 -15.63
CA THR A 275 -4.78 -7.06 -16.75
C THR A 275 -3.25 -7.13 -16.70
N SER A 276 -2.65 -8.05 -17.44
CA SER A 276 -1.18 -8.17 -17.54
C SER A 276 -0.55 -6.88 -18.11
N GLU A 277 -1.21 -6.22 -19.07
CA GLU A 277 -0.76 -4.94 -19.63
C GLU A 277 -0.79 -3.81 -18.59
N ASP A 278 -1.75 -3.83 -17.66
CA ASP A 278 -1.80 -2.86 -16.56
C ASP A 278 -0.57 -3.04 -15.65
N ILE A 279 -0.27 -4.28 -15.30
CA ILE A 279 0.85 -4.60 -14.41
C ILE A 279 2.19 -4.22 -15.07
N ASP A 280 2.37 -4.54 -16.35
CA ASP A 280 3.54 -4.14 -17.13
C ASP A 280 3.66 -2.62 -17.27
N PHE A 281 2.55 -1.91 -17.45
CA PHE A 281 2.53 -0.45 -17.51
C PHE A 281 3.01 0.17 -16.18
N PHE A 282 2.45 -0.28 -15.06
CA PHE A 282 2.83 0.24 -13.73
C PHE A 282 4.27 -0.12 -13.37
N GLY A 283 4.69 -1.35 -13.69
CA GLY A 283 6.08 -1.76 -13.53
C GLY A 283 7.03 -0.84 -14.30
N ARG A 284 6.80 -0.67 -15.61
CA ARG A 284 7.63 0.20 -16.48
C ARG A 284 7.63 1.66 -16.06
N SER A 285 6.52 2.13 -15.50
CA SER A 285 6.43 3.48 -14.98
C SER A 285 7.36 3.69 -13.79
N TYR A 286 7.47 2.69 -12.90
CA TYR A 286 8.28 2.76 -11.69
C TYR A 286 9.74 2.40 -11.93
N ILE A 287 10.04 1.27 -12.56
CA ILE A 287 11.42 0.83 -12.86
C ILE A 287 11.74 1.18 -14.31
N LYS A 288 12.31 2.35 -14.55
CA LYS A 288 12.62 2.83 -15.92
C LYS A 288 13.95 2.35 -16.46
N GLU A 289 14.93 2.16 -15.59
CA GLU A 289 16.30 1.84 -16.00
C GLU A 289 16.53 0.34 -16.03
N GLU A 290 17.06 -0.15 -17.16
CA GLU A 290 17.35 -1.57 -17.38
C GLU A 290 18.28 -2.18 -16.33
N LYS A 291 19.17 -1.37 -15.76
CA LYS A 291 20.13 -1.81 -14.71
C LYS A 291 19.44 -2.30 -13.43
N TYR A 292 18.17 -1.94 -13.23
CA TYR A 292 17.35 -2.37 -12.10
C TYR A 292 16.42 -3.54 -12.44
N LEU A 293 16.38 -3.95 -13.71
CA LEU A 293 15.67 -5.14 -14.13
C LEU A 293 16.47 -6.38 -13.79
N ASP A 294 15.76 -7.47 -13.61
CA ASP A 294 16.37 -8.78 -13.44
C ASP A 294 16.81 -9.28 -14.82
N PRO A 295 18.11 -9.62 -15.03
CA PRO A 295 18.59 -10.08 -16.32
C PRO A 295 17.87 -11.34 -16.83
N ASP A 296 17.40 -12.19 -15.91
CA ASP A 296 16.71 -13.44 -16.25
C ASP A 296 15.21 -13.21 -16.51
N HIS A 297 14.71 -12.00 -16.28
CA HIS A 297 13.30 -11.71 -16.17
C HIS A 297 12.99 -10.28 -16.65
N HIS A 298 12.38 -10.17 -17.83
CA HIS A 298 12.16 -8.89 -18.52
C HIS A 298 11.06 -7.98 -17.93
N HIS A 299 10.56 -8.25 -16.72
CA HIS A 299 9.49 -7.45 -16.11
C HIS A 299 10.00 -6.45 -15.06
N HIS A 300 9.33 -5.31 -15.00
CA HIS A 300 9.77 -4.10 -14.30
C HIS A 300 9.28 -4.06 -12.84
N HIS A 301 9.71 -5.01 -12.00
CA HIS A 301 9.18 -5.13 -10.63
C HIS A 301 10.22 -5.21 -9.52
N LEU A 302 9.82 -4.68 -8.35
CA LEU A 302 10.70 -4.40 -7.22
C LEU A 302 11.18 -5.67 -6.49
N TYR A 303 10.45 -6.78 -6.59
CA TYR A 303 10.73 -7.99 -5.82
C TYR A 303 12.05 -8.68 -6.22
N ASN A 304 12.35 -8.76 -7.51
CA ASN A 304 13.56 -9.45 -7.96
C ASN A 304 14.84 -8.72 -7.57
N PHE A 305 14.76 -7.39 -7.49
CA PHE A 305 15.82 -6.54 -6.94
C PHE A 305 16.08 -6.79 -5.45
N VAL A 306 15.06 -7.26 -4.73
CA VAL A 306 14.98 -7.38 -3.28
C VAL A 306 15.27 -8.82 -2.80
N ASN A 307 14.86 -9.85 -3.54
CA ASN A 307 14.98 -11.26 -3.14
C ASN A 307 16.29 -11.93 -3.60
N LYS A 308 16.68 -11.78 -4.88
CA LYS A 308 17.84 -12.53 -5.45
C LYS A 308 19.20 -12.16 -4.85
N ARG A 309 19.32 -11.02 -4.15
CA ARG A 309 20.60 -10.52 -3.64
C ARG A 309 20.85 -10.80 -2.16
N ILE A 310 19.81 -11.02 -1.33
CA ILE A 310 19.97 -10.93 0.13
C ILE A 310 19.27 -12.04 0.95
N GLY A 311 18.47 -12.91 0.34
CA GLY A 311 17.79 -14.01 1.04
C GLY A 311 16.78 -13.54 2.11
N LEU A 312 15.92 -14.43 2.60
CA LEU A 312 14.77 -14.03 3.45
C LEU A 312 14.89 -14.38 4.94
N LYS A 313 15.99 -15.02 5.35
CA LYS A 313 16.20 -15.42 6.75
C LYS A 313 16.31 -14.20 7.66
N GLY A 314 15.66 -14.26 8.83
CA GLY A 314 15.73 -13.19 9.84
C GLY A 314 14.87 -11.96 9.50
N LEU A 315 14.01 -12.03 8.49
CA LEU A 315 12.95 -11.03 8.31
C LEU A 315 11.87 -11.21 9.40
N PRO A 316 11.15 -10.12 9.73
CA PRO A 316 10.00 -10.20 10.64
C PRO A 316 8.90 -11.12 10.11
N SER A 317 8.16 -11.71 11.04
CA SER A 317 6.93 -12.46 10.75
C SER A 317 5.95 -11.64 9.92
N ALA A 318 5.11 -12.30 9.13
CA ALA A 318 4.23 -11.62 8.18
C ALA A 318 2.79 -12.16 8.22
N LEU A 319 1.83 -11.26 8.05
CA LEU A 319 0.50 -11.59 7.56
C LEU A 319 0.43 -11.23 6.08
N ILE A 320 0.10 -12.21 5.23
CA ILE A 320 -0.07 -12.03 3.80
C ILE A 320 -1.50 -12.40 3.44
N LEU A 321 -2.26 -11.42 2.94
CA LEU A 321 -3.61 -11.64 2.42
C LEU A 321 -3.59 -11.55 0.90
N THR A 322 -4.28 -12.45 0.21
CA THR A 322 -4.37 -12.45 -1.26
C THR A 322 -5.82 -12.55 -1.73
N ALA A 323 -6.04 -12.34 -3.02
CA ALA A 323 -7.35 -12.36 -3.65
C ALA A 323 -7.34 -13.36 -4.82
N GLU A 324 -8.23 -14.34 -4.83
CA GLU A 324 -8.20 -15.46 -5.79
C GLU A 324 -8.39 -15.03 -7.26
N TYR A 325 -9.08 -13.91 -7.50
CA TYR A 325 -9.31 -13.39 -8.87
C TYR A 325 -8.27 -12.35 -9.31
N ASP A 326 -7.20 -12.21 -8.56
CA ASP A 326 -6.11 -11.28 -8.81
C ASP A 326 -4.99 -11.95 -9.62
N LEU A 327 -4.53 -11.28 -10.69
CA LEU A 327 -3.33 -11.72 -11.44
C LEU A 327 -2.08 -11.79 -10.54
N LEU A 328 -2.05 -10.99 -9.47
CA LEU A 328 -1.00 -10.96 -8.44
C LEU A 328 -1.21 -11.98 -7.32
N HIS A 329 -2.21 -12.86 -7.40
CA HIS A 329 -2.50 -13.84 -6.34
C HIS A 329 -1.26 -14.65 -5.95
N ASP A 330 -0.61 -15.26 -6.95
CA ASP A 330 0.51 -16.17 -6.72
C ASP A 330 1.76 -15.45 -6.21
N ASP A 331 1.88 -14.14 -6.44
CA ASP A 331 2.99 -13.33 -5.91
C ASP A 331 3.02 -13.37 -4.37
N GLY A 332 1.87 -13.19 -3.74
CA GLY A 332 1.75 -13.28 -2.29
C GLY A 332 1.95 -14.70 -1.77
N GLN A 333 1.47 -15.71 -2.50
CA GLN A 333 1.64 -17.12 -2.12
C GLN A 333 3.11 -17.55 -2.19
N ILE A 334 3.79 -17.22 -3.30
CA ILE A 334 5.20 -17.54 -3.51
C ILE A 334 6.05 -16.90 -2.42
N TYR A 335 5.85 -15.60 -2.13
CA TYR A 335 6.59 -14.94 -1.07
C TYR A 335 6.33 -15.56 0.32
N ALA A 336 5.07 -15.93 0.61
CA ALA A 336 4.74 -16.63 1.84
C ALA A 336 5.50 -17.96 1.98
N ASP A 337 5.58 -18.74 0.89
CA ASP A 337 6.30 -20.02 0.87
C ASP A 337 7.82 -19.82 0.98
N GLU A 338 8.39 -18.80 0.34
CA GLU A 338 9.81 -18.48 0.45
C GLU A 338 10.19 -18.01 1.86
N LEU A 339 9.36 -17.20 2.52
CA LEU A 339 9.52 -16.81 3.92
C LEU A 339 9.49 -18.04 4.85
N LYS A 340 8.51 -18.92 4.68
CA LYS A 340 8.41 -20.17 5.46
C LYS A 340 9.65 -21.06 5.27
N LYS A 341 10.11 -21.23 4.03
CA LYS A 341 11.36 -21.97 3.71
C LYS A 341 12.59 -21.34 4.38
N ALA A 342 12.61 -20.02 4.54
CA ALA A 342 13.67 -19.30 5.24
C ALA A 342 13.54 -19.33 6.77
N GLY A 343 12.54 -20.01 7.32
CA GLY A 343 12.29 -20.12 8.76
C GLY A 343 11.58 -18.90 9.37
N VAL A 344 10.93 -18.07 8.56
CA VAL A 344 10.11 -16.95 9.02
C VAL A 344 8.68 -17.44 9.25
N ASP A 345 8.09 -17.01 10.35
CA ASP A 345 6.71 -17.33 10.72
C ASP A 345 5.71 -16.46 9.93
N VAL A 346 4.75 -17.11 9.26
CA VAL A 346 3.87 -16.48 8.26
C VAL A 346 2.42 -16.96 8.41
N GLU A 347 1.51 -16.01 8.60
CA GLU A 347 0.07 -16.18 8.38
C GLU A 347 -0.26 -15.86 6.92
N TYR A 348 -0.85 -16.80 6.21
CA TYR A 348 -1.30 -16.59 4.82
C TYR A 348 -2.77 -16.96 4.68
N LYS A 349 -3.54 -16.09 4.02
CA LYS A 349 -4.95 -16.34 3.71
C LYS A 349 -5.36 -15.71 2.39
N SER A 350 -5.98 -16.51 1.52
CA SER A 350 -6.59 -16.04 0.28
C SER A 350 -8.10 -15.86 0.47
N TYR A 351 -8.66 -14.85 -0.20
CA TYR A 351 -10.09 -14.57 -0.22
C TYR A 351 -10.60 -14.63 -1.66
N LYS A 352 -11.79 -15.20 -1.86
CA LYS A 352 -12.45 -15.29 -3.16
C LYS A 352 -13.01 -13.94 -3.62
N THR A 353 -12.11 -13.03 -3.99
CA THR A 353 -12.40 -11.63 -4.32
C THR A 353 -11.35 -11.08 -5.30
N ILE A 354 -11.36 -9.76 -5.52
CA ILE A 354 -10.51 -9.07 -6.50
C ILE A 354 -9.34 -8.32 -5.88
N HIS A 355 -8.39 -7.91 -6.72
CA HIS A 355 -7.34 -6.98 -6.33
C HIS A 355 -7.93 -5.70 -5.70
N GLY A 356 -7.29 -5.19 -4.66
CA GLY A 356 -7.73 -3.94 -4.00
C GLY A 356 -8.95 -4.09 -3.08
N PHE A 357 -9.47 -5.30 -2.83
CA PHE A 357 -10.74 -5.50 -2.11
C PHE A 357 -10.81 -4.84 -0.72
N LEU A 358 -9.69 -4.62 -0.04
CA LEU A 358 -9.65 -3.89 1.25
C LEU A 358 -10.03 -2.42 1.14
N THR A 359 -9.97 -1.85 -0.08
CA THR A 359 -10.35 -0.47 -0.39
C THR A 359 -11.75 -0.38 -1.02
N PHE A 360 -12.36 -1.52 -1.38
CA PHE A 360 -13.74 -1.62 -1.85
C PHE A 360 -14.67 -2.04 -0.69
N PHE A 361 -15.01 -1.08 0.18
CA PHE A 361 -15.79 -1.29 1.41
C PHE A 361 -17.16 -1.93 1.22
N MET A 362 -17.68 -1.93 -0.01
CA MET A 362 -18.92 -2.62 -0.37
C MET A 362 -18.78 -4.15 -0.44
N LEU A 363 -17.55 -4.68 -0.56
CA LEU A 363 -17.28 -6.12 -0.65
C LEU A 363 -17.26 -6.77 0.75
N PRO A 364 -17.96 -7.89 0.99
CA PRO A 364 -17.96 -8.56 2.29
C PRO A 364 -16.56 -8.98 2.76
N GLU A 365 -15.71 -9.39 1.81
CA GLU A 365 -14.34 -9.83 2.10
C GLU A 365 -13.50 -8.71 2.70
N CYS A 366 -13.80 -7.44 2.41
CA CYS A 366 -13.14 -6.28 3.02
C CYS A 366 -13.26 -6.33 4.56
N SER A 367 -14.48 -6.49 5.08
CA SER A 367 -14.72 -6.56 6.53
C SER A 367 -14.13 -7.83 7.14
N LEU A 368 -14.24 -8.97 6.46
CA LEU A 368 -13.69 -10.25 6.93
C LEU A 368 -12.16 -10.20 7.06
N ALA A 369 -11.48 -9.68 6.05
CA ALA A 369 -10.02 -9.55 6.04
C ALA A 369 -9.52 -8.54 7.08
N LYS A 370 -10.21 -7.42 7.27
CA LYS A 370 -9.89 -6.46 8.34
C LYS A 370 -10.04 -7.10 9.70
N ASN A 371 -11.16 -7.76 9.98
CA ASN A 371 -11.38 -8.42 11.27
C ASN A 371 -10.34 -9.51 11.54
N TYR A 372 -10.03 -10.34 10.55
CA TYR A 372 -8.98 -11.34 10.64
C TYR A 372 -7.59 -10.72 10.89
N THR A 373 -7.28 -9.61 10.22
CA THR A 373 -6.02 -8.86 10.48
C THR A 373 -5.93 -8.40 11.94
N ILE A 374 -7.00 -7.82 12.48
CA ILE A 374 -7.06 -7.39 13.88
C ILE A 374 -6.90 -8.58 14.85
N GLU A 375 -7.54 -9.71 14.54
CA GLU A 375 -7.43 -10.92 15.34
C GLU A 375 -5.99 -11.45 15.37
N VAL A 376 -5.33 -11.55 14.21
CA VAL A 376 -3.92 -11.97 14.09
C VAL A 376 -3.01 -11.04 14.90
N LEU A 377 -3.21 -9.73 14.81
CA LEU A 377 -2.43 -8.76 15.59
C LEU A 377 -2.59 -8.95 17.11
N LYS A 378 -3.81 -9.24 17.59
CA LYS A 378 -4.10 -9.51 19.00
C LYS A 378 -3.49 -10.84 19.47
N ASN A 379 -3.72 -11.92 18.71
CA ASN A 379 -3.22 -13.26 19.04
C ASN A 379 -1.67 -13.29 19.12
N ARG A 380 -1.00 -12.44 18.35
CA ARG A 380 0.47 -12.29 18.34
C ARG A 380 0.99 -11.27 19.36
N ASN A 381 0.12 -10.69 20.19
CA ASN A 381 0.45 -9.64 21.16
C ASN A 381 1.18 -8.43 20.54
N LEU A 382 0.90 -8.15 19.26
CA LEU A 382 1.43 -7.00 18.53
C LEU A 382 0.64 -5.74 18.83
N VAL A 383 -0.61 -5.91 19.24
CA VAL A 383 -1.47 -4.88 19.82
C VAL A 383 -2.12 -5.46 21.06
N GLY A 384 -2.41 -4.63 22.08
CA GLY A 384 -3.05 -5.20 23.28
C GLY A 384 -4.54 -5.48 23.07
N ASN A 385 -5.17 -6.09 24.08
CA ASN A 385 -6.59 -6.42 24.04
C ASN A 385 -7.44 -5.19 24.35
N LEU A 386 -8.50 -4.96 23.57
CA LEU A 386 -9.49 -3.91 23.83
C LEU A 386 -10.37 -4.20 25.06
N GLY A 387 -10.19 -5.35 25.72
CA GLY A 387 -10.92 -5.78 26.90
C GLY A 387 -9.98 -6.06 28.07
N CYS A 388 -9.51 -5.01 28.74
CA CYS A 388 -9.32 -5.09 30.18
C CYS A 388 -10.72 -4.87 30.79
N GLN A 389 -11.44 -5.95 31.11
CA GLN A 389 -12.56 -5.90 32.04
C GLN A 389 -12.06 -6.22 33.44
#